data_AF-A0AAN4HJL4-F1
#
_entry.id   AF-A0AAN4HJL4-F1
#
_cell.length_a   1.000
_cell.length_b   1.000
_cell.length_c   1.000
_cell.angle_alpha   90.00
_cell.angle_beta   90.00
_cell.angle_gamma   90.00
#
_symmetry.space_group_name_H-M   'P 1'
#
loop_
_entity.id
_entity.type
_entity.pdbx_description
1 polymer ?
#
loop_
_entity_poly.entity_id
_entity_poly.type
_entity_poly.pdbx_seq_one_letter_code
_entity_poly.pdbx_strand_id
1 'polypeptide(L)'
;MSEFIKIVKGDLLQATEDIVCHQVNAQGVMGSGLAKDIKKHYPEAFERYRALCLQENKGRHLLGTCQIIKSKDKYIANIFGQHKFGRDGVYTEMDALKQAFYSLKMRAQKHNLSIAIPFKFGCGLAGGDWNEVFKLIEETFRDYPFTIYIKED
;
A
#
# COMPACT_ATOMS: atom_id res chain seq x y z
N MET A 1 12.02 -8.20 -15.88
CA MET A 1 11.83 -7.05 -14.97
C MET A 1 11.32 -5.89 -15.80
N SER A 2 10.29 -5.20 -15.33
CA SER A 2 9.75 -3.99 -15.98
C SER A 2 10.86 -2.96 -16.22
N GLU A 3 10.89 -2.28 -17.38
CA GLU A 3 11.82 -1.16 -17.61
C GLU A 3 11.50 0.05 -16.72
N PHE A 4 10.33 0.04 -16.07
CA PHE A 4 9.82 1.11 -15.22
C PHE A 4 10.08 0.89 -13.72
N ILE A 5 10.78 -0.18 -13.34
CA ILE A 5 11.12 -0.45 -11.95
C ILE A 5 12.46 0.18 -11.56
N LYS A 6 12.46 0.90 -10.44
CA LYS A 6 13.67 1.26 -9.70
C LYS A 6 13.70 0.51 -8.38
N ILE A 7 14.86 0.00 -7.97
CA ILE A 7 15.04 -0.63 -6.66
C ILE A 7 15.99 0.23 -5.84
N VAL A 8 15.57 0.58 -4.62
CA VAL A 8 16.33 1.41 -3.69
C VAL A 8 16.47 0.64 -2.37
N LYS A 9 17.69 0.61 -1.82
CA LYS A 9 17.91 0.20 -0.43
C LYS A 9 17.72 1.42 0.47
N GLY A 10 16.85 1.31 1.46
CA GLY A 10 16.51 2.40 2.36
C GLY A 10 15.09 2.29 2.93
N ASP A 11 14.80 3.14 3.90
CA ASP A 11 13.47 3.20 4.52
C ASP A 11 12.46 3.88 3.57
N LEU A 12 11.32 3.22 3.35
CA LEU A 12 10.20 3.75 2.57
C LEU A 12 9.74 5.14 3.07
N LEU A 13 9.85 5.40 4.37
CA LEU A 13 9.47 6.69 4.95
C LEU A 13 10.39 7.85 4.55
N GLN A 14 11.53 7.54 3.93
CA GLN A 14 12.45 8.51 3.33
C GLN A 14 12.32 8.55 1.80
N ALA A 15 11.24 7.98 1.25
CA ALA A 15 11.02 7.94 -0.19
C ALA A 15 10.97 9.36 -0.79
N THR A 16 11.60 9.52 -1.94
CA THR A 16 11.60 10.80 -2.67
C THR A 16 10.34 10.97 -3.51
N GLU A 17 9.64 9.88 -3.80
CA GLU A 17 8.43 9.82 -4.61
C GLU A 17 7.25 10.51 -3.93
N ASP A 18 6.28 10.95 -4.74
CA ASP A 18 5.11 11.69 -4.30
C ASP A 18 4.16 10.82 -3.47
N ILE A 19 3.96 9.57 -3.90
CA ILE A 19 3.05 8.62 -3.27
C ILE A 19 3.83 7.56 -2.51
N VAL A 20 3.54 7.41 -1.21
CA VAL A 20 3.96 6.28 -0.40
C VAL A 20 2.78 5.35 -0.20
N CYS A 21 2.87 4.11 -0.67
CA CYS A 21 1.79 3.14 -0.53
C CYS A 21 2.11 2.03 0.49
N HIS A 22 1.06 1.48 1.10
CA HIS A 22 1.16 0.30 1.95
C HIS A 22 -0.17 -0.45 1.98
N GLN A 23 -0.11 -1.74 2.32
CA GLN A 23 -1.31 -2.53 2.54
C GLN A 23 -1.95 -2.20 3.89
N VAL A 24 -3.26 -1.99 3.90
CA VAL A 24 -4.05 -1.77 5.11
C VAL A 24 -5.15 -2.82 5.25
N ASN A 25 -5.57 -3.08 6.49
CA ASN A 25 -6.81 -3.82 6.74
C ASN A 25 -8.03 -2.91 6.60
N ALA A 26 -9.20 -3.50 6.45
CA ALA A 26 -10.46 -2.78 6.48
C ALA A 26 -11.06 -2.62 7.90
N GLN A 27 -10.33 -3.00 8.94
CA GLN A 27 -10.77 -2.88 10.35
C GLN A 27 -10.28 -1.60 11.04
N GLY A 28 -9.58 -0.71 10.33
CA GLY A 28 -9.14 0.57 10.89
C GLY A 28 -7.94 0.45 11.83
N VAL A 29 -7.17 -0.64 11.76
CA VAL A 29 -6.04 -0.90 12.66
C VAL A 29 -4.70 -0.72 11.94
N MET A 30 -3.78 0.04 12.57
CA MET A 30 -2.38 0.19 12.14
C MET A 30 -1.47 0.04 13.36
N GLY A 31 -1.35 -1.18 13.88
CA GLY A 31 -0.72 -1.47 15.18
C GLY A 31 0.69 -2.04 15.13
N SER A 32 1.16 -2.50 13.97
CA SER A 32 2.47 -3.15 13.83
C SER A 32 3.07 -2.98 12.44
N GLY A 33 4.37 -3.30 12.31
CA GLY A 33 5.13 -3.19 11.08
C GLY A 33 5.09 -1.79 10.46
N LEU A 34 5.21 -1.76 9.13
CA LEU A 34 5.18 -0.51 8.35
C LEU A 34 3.93 0.35 8.62
N ALA A 35 2.76 -0.27 8.81
CA ALA A 35 1.53 0.47 9.09
C ALA A 35 1.61 1.28 10.38
N LYS A 36 2.26 0.75 11.44
CA LYS A 36 2.51 1.48 12.68
C LYS A 36 3.43 2.68 12.45
N ASP A 37 4.47 2.49 11.65
CA ASP A 37 5.46 3.54 11.37
C ASP A 37 4.84 4.64 10.49
N ILE A 38 4.02 4.29 9.51
CA ILE A 38 3.20 5.21 8.70
C ILE A 38 2.24 5.98 9.61
N LYS A 39 1.51 5.32 10.52
CA LYS A 39 0.63 6.01 11.48
C LYS A 39 1.40 7.02 12.32
N LYS A 40 2.61 6.68 12.78
CA LYS A 40 3.46 7.58 13.57
C LYS A 40 3.92 8.79 12.74
N HIS A 41 4.28 8.59 11.47
CA HIS A 41 4.80 9.64 10.60
C HIS A 41 3.71 10.49 9.94
N TYR A 42 2.55 9.91 9.66
CA TYR A 42 1.42 10.52 8.93
C TYR A 42 0.09 10.28 9.69
N PRO A 43 -0.08 10.90 10.88
CA PRO A 43 -1.25 10.65 11.73
C PRO A 43 -2.58 11.04 11.05
N GLU A 44 -2.60 12.11 10.23
CA GLU A 44 -3.78 12.51 9.47
C GLU A 44 -4.24 11.42 8.48
N ALA A 45 -3.29 10.74 7.84
CA ALA A 45 -3.60 9.64 6.95
C ALA A 45 -4.26 8.47 7.69
N PHE A 46 -3.82 8.19 8.92
CA PHE A 46 -4.43 7.18 9.78
C PHE A 46 -5.85 7.58 10.24
N GLU A 47 -6.06 8.84 10.63
CA GLU A 47 -7.37 9.31 11.10
C GLU A 47 -8.44 9.16 10.02
N ARG A 48 -8.16 9.60 8.80
CA ARG A 48 -9.09 9.49 7.66
C ARG A 48 -9.28 8.04 7.20
N TYR A 49 -8.23 7.23 7.24
CA TYR A 49 -8.33 5.78 7.03
C TYR A 49 -9.26 5.12 8.04
N ARG A 50 -9.07 5.42 9.32
CA ARG A 50 -9.85 4.83 10.41
C ARG A 50 -11.30 5.27 10.33
N ALA A 51 -11.55 6.56 10.07
CA ALA A 51 -12.90 7.07 9.86
C ALA A 51 -13.62 6.31 8.74
N LEU A 52 -12.96 6.12 7.59
CA LEU A 52 -13.51 5.38 6.45
C LEU A 52 -13.83 3.92 6.82
N CYS A 53 -12.93 3.22 7.52
CA CYS A 53 -13.15 1.83 7.95
C CYS A 53 -14.36 1.66 8.88
N LEU A 54 -14.66 2.69 9.69
CA LEU A 54 -15.70 2.64 10.72
C LEU A 54 -17.10 3.03 10.22
N GLN A 55 -17.25 3.47 8.97
CA GLN A 55 -18.54 3.93 8.43
C GLN A 55 -19.55 2.79 8.24
N GLU A 56 -19.22 1.78 7.43
CA GLU A 56 -20.20 0.77 7.02
C GLU A 56 -19.59 -0.63 6.86
N ASN A 57 -20.42 -1.66 7.07
CA ASN A 57 -20.11 -3.07 6.78
C ASN A 57 -18.76 -3.56 7.34
N LYS A 58 -18.33 -3.04 8.50
CA LYS A 58 -17.01 -3.33 9.10
C LYS A 58 -15.87 -3.20 8.08
N GLY A 59 -15.97 -2.18 7.21
CA GLY A 59 -15.02 -1.84 6.15
C GLY A 59 -14.93 -2.83 4.99
N ARG A 60 -15.73 -3.91 4.92
CA ARG A 60 -15.56 -4.95 3.88
C ARG A 60 -15.70 -4.40 2.45
N HIS A 61 -16.54 -3.38 2.28
CA HIS A 61 -16.74 -2.69 1.00
C HIS A 61 -15.48 -1.94 0.51
N LEU A 62 -14.47 -1.76 1.38
CA LEU A 62 -13.22 -1.10 1.04
C LEU A 62 -12.22 -2.03 0.39
N LEU A 63 -12.39 -3.35 0.49
CA LEU A 63 -11.52 -4.30 -0.21
C LEU A 63 -11.46 -3.99 -1.70
N GLY A 64 -10.25 -3.98 -2.25
CA GLY A 64 -10.05 -3.65 -3.66
C GLY A 64 -9.95 -2.16 -3.95
N THR A 65 -10.19 -1.31 -2.94
CA THR A 65 -10.10 0.14 -3.10
C THR A 65 -8.72 0.69 -2.72
N CYS A 66 -8.42 1.87 -3.25
CA CYS A 66 -7.28 2.67 -2.86
C CYS A 66 -7.79 4.01 -2.33
N GLN A 67 -7.43 4.36 -1.09
CA GLN A 67 -7.64 5.70 -0.53
C GLN A 67 -6.31 6.44 -0.56
N ILE A 68 -6.27 7.59 -1.24
CA ILE A 68 -5.09 8.45 -1.31
C ILE A 68 -5.35 9.71 -0.47
N ILE A 69 -4.50 9.95 0.52
CA ILE A 69 -4.61 11.11 1.41
C ILE A 69 -3.35 11.94 1.31
N LYS A 70 -3.49 13.22 1.01
CA LYS A 70 -2.38 14.17 1.17
C LYS A 70 -2.10 14.34 2.66
N SER A 71 -0.86 14.13 3.08
CA SER A 71 -0.40 14.30 4.45
C SER A 71 1.04 14.81 4.41
N LYS A 72 1.30 15.98 5.02
CA LYS A 72 2.57 16.71 4.87
C LYS A 72 2.88 16.97 3.39
N ASP A 73 4.08 16.64 2.96
CA ASP A 73 4.62 16.76 1.59
C ASP A 73 4.33 15.53 0.71
N LYS A 74 3.64 14.50 1.24
CA LYS A 74 3.41 13.23 0.54
C LYS A 74 1.92 12.93 0.35
N TYR A 75 1.65 11.99 -0.54
CA TYR A 75 0.37 11.30 -0.65
C TYR A 75 0.50 9.88 -0.07
N ILE A 76 -0.31 9.54 0.93
CA ILE A 76 -0.34 8.21 1.51
C ILE A 76 -1.45 7.40 0.84
N ALA A 77 -1.07 6.34 0.14
CA ALA A 77 -1.99 5.42 -0.50
C ALA A 77 -2.25 4.20 0.40
N ASN A 78 -3.41 4.18 1.04
CA ASN A 78 -3.93 3.04 1.78
C ASN A 78 -4.53 2.04 0.78
N ILE A 79 -3.85 0.92 0.57
CA ILE A 79 -4.27 -0.16 -0.34
C ILE A 79 -5.02 -1.19 0.49
N PHE A 80 -6.34 -1.27 0.32
CA PHE A 80 -7.20 -2.18 1.07
C PHE A 80 -7.12 -3.61 0.51
N GLY A 81 -6.03 -4.29 0.84
CA GLY A 81 -5.71 -5.65 0.40
C GLY A 81 -6.03 -6.74 1.40
N GLN A 82 -6.61 -6.43 2.56
CA GLN A 82 -6.98 -7.43 3.57
C GLN A 82 -8.23 -6.99 4.34
N HIS A 83 -9.20 -7.88 4.60
CA HIS A 83 -10.36 -7.50 5.41
C HIS A 83 -9.97 -7.39 6.88
N LYS A 84 -9.45 -8.48 7.42
CA LYS A 84 -8.96 -8.62 8.80
C LYS A 84 -7.44 -8.48 8.86
N PHE A 85 -6.86 -8.61 10.05
CA PHE A 85 -5.42 -8.69 10.29
C PHE A 85 -5.14 -9.74 11.37
N GLY A 86 -3.94 -10.32 11.33
CA GLY A 86 -3.54 -11.36 12.29
C GLY A 86 -2.13 -11.87 11.98
N ARG A 87 -1.78 -13.02 12.57
CA ARG A 87 -0.49 -13.71 12.34
C ARG A 87 -0.68 -15.22 12.13
N ASP A 88 -1.92 -15.66 12.08
CA ASP A 88 -2.41 -17.05 12.11
C ASP A 88 -2.81 -17.56 10.72
N GLY A 89 -2.61 -16.78 9.66
CA GLY A 89 -2.95 -17.19 8.31
C GLY A 89 -2.61 -16.13 7.26
N VAL A 90 -3.10 -16.38 6.04
CA VAL A 90 -3.01 -15.46 4.91
C VAL A 90 -4.21 -14.51 4.94
N TYR A 91 -3.91 -13.23 5.06
CA TYR A 91 -4.90 -12.14 5.09
C TYR A 91 -4.89 -11.31 3.82
N THR A 92 -3.80 -11.35 3.06
CA THR A 92 -3.71 -10.69 1.76
C THR A 92 -4.68 -11.33 0.76
N GLU A 93 -5.55 -10.51 0.19
CA GLU A 93 -6.50 -10.87 -0.85
C GLU A 93 -5.97 -10.39 -2.20
N MET A 94 -5.46 -11.30 -3.03
CA MET A 94 -4.79 -10.96 -4.29
C MET A 94 -5.67 -10.19 -5.28
N ASP A 95 -6.96 -10.56 -5.39
CA ASP A 95 -7.92 -9.84 -6.23
C ASP A 95 -8.17 -8.41 -5.75
N ALA A 96 -8.14 -8.19 -4.42
CA ALA A 96 -8.25 -6.86 -3.84
C ALA A 96 -6.99 -6.03 -4.15
N LEU A 97 -5.79 -6.62 -4.01
CA LEU A 97 -4.56 -5.93 -4.39
C LEU A 97 -4.58 -5.51 -5.86
N LYS A 98 -5.02 -6.39 -6.76
CA LYS A 98 -5.07 -6.10 -8.20
C LYS A 98 -5.94 -4.88 -8.50
N GLN A 99 -7.14 -4.84 -7.94
CA GLN A 99 -8.08 -3.72 -8.14
C GLN A 99 -7.52 -2.42 -7.55
N ALA A 100 -6.96 -2.48 -6.35
CA ALA A 100 -6.45 -1.31 -5.64
C ALA A 100 -5.19 -0.74 -6.31
N PHE A 101 -4.27 -1.58 -6.79
CA PHE A 101 -3.10 -1.14 -7.55
C PHE A 101 -3.48 -0.53 -8.89
N TYR A 102 -4.46 -1.08 -9.60
CA TYR A 102 -4.98 -0.46 -10.81
C TYR A 102 -5.54 0.93 -10.53
N SER A 103 -6.33 1.09 -9.45
CA SER A 103 -6.84 2.40 -9.02
C SER A 103 -5.72 3.38 -8.66
N LEU A 104 -4.68 2.92 -7.95
CA LEU A 104 -3.51 3.72 -7.62
C LEU A 104 -2.80 4.21 -8.89
N LYS A 105 -2.49 3.30 -9.83
CA LYS A 105 -1.85 3.63 -11.10
C LYS A 105 -2.62 4.69 -11.88
N MET A 106 -3.92 4.50 -12.07
CA MET A 106 -4.75 5.44 -12.82
C MET A 106 -4.74 6.84 -12.22
N ARG A 107 -4.77 6.94 -10.88
CA ARG A 107 -4.69 8.22 -10.17
C ARG A 107 -3.30 8.84 -10.27
N ALA A 108 -2.25 8.05 -10.12
CA ALA A 108 -0.87 8.51 -10.25
C ALA A 108 -0.60 9.05 -11.65
N GLN A 109 -0.98 8.31 -12.71
CA GLN A 109 -0.87 8.73 -14.11
C GLN A 109 -1.63 10.03 -14.37
N LYS A 110 -2.89 10.13 -13.93
CA LYS A 110 -3.72 11.33 -14.13
C LYS A 110 -3.08 12.60 -13.56
N HIS A 111 -2.35 12.47 -12.46
CA HIS A 111 -1.75 13.60 -11.73
C HIS A 111 -0.22 13.70 -11.90
N ASN A 112 0.38 12.83 -12.73
CA ASN A 112 1.81 12.72 -12.92
C ASN A 112 2.61 12.58 -11.61
N LEU A 113 2.18 11.65 -10.74
CA LEU A 113 2.76 11.43 -9.42
C LEU A 113 3.57 10.13 -9.35
N SER A 114 4.81 10.22 -8.87
CA SER A 114 5.69 9.06 -8.68
C SER A 114 5.25 8.18 -7.50
N ILE A 115 5.58 6.87 -7.55
CA ILE A 115 5.09 5.86 -6.59
C ILE A 115 6.25 5.12 -5.92
N ALA A 116 6.24 5.09 -4.58
CA ALA A 116 7.08 4.24 -3.76
C ALA A 116 6.27 3.07 -3.16
N ILE A 117 6.80 1.86 -3.32
CA ILE A 117 6.22 0.60 -2.86
C ILE A 117 7.23 -0.13 -1.95
N PRO A 118 6.86 -0.59 -0.74
CA PRO A 118 7.75 -1.40 0.08
C PRO A 118 7.96 -2.79 -0.52
N PHE A 119 9.18 -3.31 -0.37
CA PHE A 119 9.48 -4.72 -0.52
C PHE A 119 8.64 -5.58 0.44
N LYS A 120 8.28 -6.80 0.03
CA LYS A 120 7.38 -7.70 0.79
C LYS A 120 6.00 -7.09 1.06
N PHE A 121 5.50 -6.24 0.16
CA PHE A 121 4.15 -5.69 0.20
C PHE A 121 3.12 -6.80 0.45
N GLY A 122 2.32 -6.69 1.51
CA GLY A 122 1.31 -7.72 1.84
C GLY A 122 1.86 -9.11 2.22
N CYS A 123 3.18 -9.29 2.31
CA CYS A 123 3.79 -10.62 2.51
C CYS A 123 4.30 -10.85 3.93
N GLY A 124 4.53 -9.78 4.71
CA GLY A 124 5.00 -9.89 6.09
C GLY A 124 3.94 -10.45 7.02
N LEU A 125 3.35 -9.60 7.87
CA LEU A 125 2.33 -10.04 8.83
C LEU A 125 1.05 -10.56 8.18
N ALA A 126 0.76 -10.15 6.95
CA ALA A 126 -0.44 -10.56 6.21
C ALA A 126 -0.28 -11.89 5.45
N GLY A 127 0.93 -12.47 5.41
CA GLY A 127 1.16 -13.83 4.91
C GLY A 127 1.04 -14.05 3.40
N GLY A 128 0.97 -12.99 2.57
CA GLY A 128 0.97 -13.13 1.11
C GLY A 128 2.28 -13.72 0.55
N ASP A 129 2.21 -14.23 -0.68
CA ASP A 129 3.38 -14.72 -1.41
C ASP A 129 4.03 -13.59 -2.21
N TRP A 130 5.33 -13.36 -1.99
CA TRP A 130 6.04 -12.26 -2.64
C TRP A 130 6.19 -12.43 -4.15
N ASN A 131 6.37 -13.65 -4.64
CA ASN A 131 6.50 -13.88 -6.08
C ASN A 131 5.18 -13.55 -6.79
N GLU A 132 4.04 -13.93 -6.20
CA GLU A 132 2.73 -13.59 -6.73
C GLU A 132 2.43 -12.09 -6.64
N VAL A 133 2.69 -11.47 -5.48
CA VAL A 133 2.48 -10.02 -5.29
C VAL A 133 3.39 -9.20 -6.18
N PHE A 134 4.66 -9.57 -6.30
CA PHE A 134 5.62 -8.86 -7.15
C PHE A 134 5.23 -8.97 -8.63
N LYS A 135 4.83 -10.16 -9.10
CA LYS A 135 4.32 -10.35 -10.47
C LYS A 135 3.11 -9.44 -10.74
N LEU A 136 2.17 -9.37 -9.79
CA LEU A 136 1.01 -8.47 -9.89
C LEU A 136 1.42 -6.98 -9.98
N ILE A 137 2.39 -6.55 -9.17
CA ILE A 137 2.92 -5.18 -9.21
C ILE A 137 3.56 -4.92 -10.57
N GLU A 138 4.47 -5.78 -11.04
CA GLU A 138 5.12 -5.62 -12.34
C GLU A 138 4.12 -5.55 -13.49
N GLU A 139 3.11 -6.43 -13.51
CA GLU A 139 2.07 -6.42 -14.54
C GLU A 139 1.23 -5.14 -14.52
N THR A 140 0.89 -4.65 -13.32
CA THR A 140 0.07 -3.44 -13.16
C THR A 140 0.83 -2.21 -13.66
N PHE A 141 2.08 -2.03 -13.21
CA PHE A 141 2.90 -0.85 -13.44
C PHE A 141 3.89 -1.00 -14.61
N ARG A 142 3.64 -1.95 -15.53
CA ARG A 142 4.51 -2.23 -16.69
C ARG A 142 4.75 -1.07 -17.66
N ASP A 143 3.94 -0.02 -17.55
CA ASP A 143 3.89 1.18 -18.40
C ASP A 143 3.87 2.47 -17.54
N TYR A 144 4.28 2.38 -16.26
CA TYR A 144 4.34 3.51 -15.36
C TYR A 144 5.47 3.38 -14.32
N PRO A 145 6.32 4.41 -14.12
CA PRO A 145 7.42 4.34 -13.16
C PRO A 145 6.98 4.02 -11.72
N PHE A 146 7.71 3.10 -11.07
CA PHE A 146 7.56 2.82 -9.65
C PHE A 146 8.90 2.44 -9.02
N THR A 147 9.05 2.77 -7.74
CA THR A 147 10.26 2.47 -6.96
C THR A 147 9.93 1.47 -5.85
N ILE A 148 10.67 0.37 -5.80
CA ILE A 148 10.64 -0.57 -4.67
C ILE A 148 11.70 -0.18 -3.63
N TYR A 149 11.26 -0.02 -2.38
CA TYR A 149 12.13 0.23 -1.23
C TYR A 149 12.37 -1.05 -0.44
N ILE A 150 13.64 -1.41 -0.28
CA ILE A 150 14.09 -2.52 0.55
C ILE A 150 14.73 -1.91 1.79
N LYS A 151 14.04 -2.04 2.95
CA LYS A 151 14.58 -1.58 4.23
C LYS A 151 15.80 -2.43 4.59
N GLU A 152 16.92 -1.77 4.91
CA GLU A 152 18.10 -2.42 5.48
C GLU A 152 17.90 -2.58 7.00
N ASP A 153 18.37 -3.71 7.52
CA ASP A 153 18.32 -4.05 8.95
C ASP A 153 19.25 -3.18 9.81
#